data_AF-A0A084UES8-F1
#
_entry.id   AF-A0A084UES8-F1
#
_cell.length_a   1.000
_cell.length_b   1.000
_cell.length_c   1.000
_cell.angle_alpha   90.00
_cell.angle_beta   90.00
_cell.angle_gamma   90.00
#
_symmetry.space_group_name_H-M   'P 1'
#
loop_
_entity.id
_entity.type
_entity.pdbx_description
1 polymer ?
#
loop_
_entity_poly.entity_id
_entity_poly.type
_entity_poly.pdbx_seq_one_letter_code
_entity_poly.pdbx_strand_id
1 'polypeptide(L)'
;MLDDVPSIDGMDNVPEDVGHAADAEQAAADDGDDAREMETLFGKELSKVKDSVTRWRVQQAKAAFRIGDLWEELSQDMKIGELTAFLANECQVPRRDVQRYVRLAKLFPRDCDERIAFRGEALTPRELLIQNGVASSVLLDLAGQDETVRDEAIRMIKSGRALQARELRGLKRDIALAKAAVEGTLDDRRRRAFRNAAARKARDKALAAADAWLDSLHALTEEVCTIAQLEEEDSSVHQIGRVEAIAPRAAELLKDLRDLVDPDFITASREGFNRGWSGTHSALQAIAEEKVYYKEHYGDGKPWQVEHQFNNLLQWQLAWAFGYDDDSGTSSAVERMREAGDTPLDVPVGVYGYKAPTVLEICAGAGGQAIGLEAAGFKHVGLVEIDKDAAATLRHNGKHWPVIEADLRDVDLSQFEGVDLLTGGVPCQLSHRRASVREQLTNAICSRRP
;
A
#
# COMPACT_ATOMS: atom_id res chain seq x y z
N MET A 1 20.36 22.58 43.65
CA MET A 1 21.53 22.48 42.76
C MET A 1 21.17 21.46 41.72
N LEU A 2 20.80 21.98 40.56
CA LEU A 2 20.65 21.27 39.30
C LEU A 2 22.04 20.82 38.82
N ASP A 3 22.07 20.04 37.73
CA ASP A 3 23.22 19.47 37.01
C ASP A 3 23.50 18.03 37.46
N ASP A 4 23.38 16.96 36.66
CA ASP A 4 23.63 16.79 35.23
C ASP A 4 22.58 15.87 34.54
N VAL A 5 22.06 16.32 33.40
CA VAL A 5 21.31 15.50 32.42
C VAL A 5 22.12 15.53 31.12
N PRO A 6 22.56 14.39 30.56
CA PRO A 6 23.11 14.38 29.21
C PRO A 6 21.97 14.60 28.20
N SER A 7 22.17 15.58 27.32
CA SER A 7 21.34 15.96 26.19
C SER A 7 21.05 14.79 25.23
N ILE A 8 19.77 14.63 24.89
CA ILE A 8 19.31 13.75 23.80
C ILE A 8 19.28 14.61 22.53
N ASP A 9 20.39 14.66 21.82
CA ASP A 9 20.45 15.05 20.41
C ASP A 9 20.99 13.83 19.63
N GLY A 10 20.23 13.35 18.64
CA GLY A 10 20.61 12.21 17.82
C GLY A 10 19.47 11.22 17.52
N MET A 11 18.27 11.71 17.21
CA MET A 11 17.31 10.94 16.41
C MET A 11 17.45 11.41 14.96
N ASP A 12 18.06 10.59 14.13
CA ASP A 12 17.75 10.37 12.71
C ASP A 12 18.91 9.59 12.07
N ASN A 13 18.77 8.27 12.09
CA ASN A 13 19.39 7.34 11.13
C ASN A 13 18.81 5.94 11.41
N VAL A 14 17.61 5.70 10.90
CA VAL A 14 17.16 4.33 10.62
C VAL A 14 17.76 3.99 9.26
N PRO A 15 18.64 2.98 9.13
CA PRO A 15 19.08 2.53 7.82
C PRO A 15 17.86 2.00 7.08
N GLU A 16 17.59 2.54 5.89
CA GLU A 16 16.70 1.95 4.92
C GLU A 16 17.30 0.60 4.49
N ASP A 17 16.82 -0.48 5.09
CA ASP A 17 17.16 -1.82 4.67
C ASP A 17 16.33 -2.17 3.43
N VAL A 18 16.87 -1.85 2.26
CA VAL A 18 16.36 -2.29 0.95
C VAL A 18 16.88 -3.72 0.70
N GLY A 19 16.49 -4.63 1.59
CA GLY A 19 16.79 -6.06 1.48
C GLY A 19 16.09 -6.65 0.25
N HIS A 20 16.89 -7.19 -0.66
CA HIS A 20 16.44 -7.72 -1.94
C HIS A 20 15.55 -8.96 -1.71
N ALA A 21 14.57 -9.18 -2.59
CA ALA A 21 13.70 -10.36 -2.55
C ALA A 21 14.48 -11.70 -2.56
N ALA A 22 15.75 -11.70 -3.00
CA ALA A 22 16.66 -12.82 -2.94
C ALA A 22 17.13 -13.17 -1.52
N ASP A 23 17.31 -12.17 -0.64
CA ASP A 23 17.76 -12.39 0.75
C ASP A 23 16.68 -13.04 1.61
N ALA A 24 15.39 -12.74 1.32
CA ALA A 24 14.25 -13.36 1.99
C ALA A 24 14.05 -14.83 1.58
N GLU A 25 14.42 -15.20 0.36
CA GLU A 25 14.33 -16.57 -0.16
C GLU A 25 15.49 -17.43 0.36
N GLN A 26 16.68 -16.84 0.51
CA GLN A 26 17.85 -17.45 1.16
C GLN A 26 17.63 -17.63 2.68
N ALA A 27 17.11 -16.61 3.38
CA ALA A 27 16.79 -16.68 4.80
C ALA A 27 15.68 -17.70 5.12
N ALA A 28 14.67 -17.83 4.24
CA ALA A 28 13.62 -18.85 4.39
C ALA A 28 14.12 -20.28 4.11
N ALA A 29 15.18 -20.44 3.31
CA ALA A 29 15.84 -21.72 3.08
C ALA A 29 16.72 -22.12 4.27
N ASP A 30 17.49 -21.18 4.84
CA ASP A 30 18.29 -21.37 6.06
C ASP A 30 17.42 -21.67 7.29
N ASP A 31 16.33 -20.92 7.51
CA ASP A 31 15.35 -21.19 8.59
C ASP A 31 14.74 -22.60 8.48
N GLY A 32 14.59 -23.10 7.24
CA GLY A 32 14.03 -24.42 6.95
C GLY A 32 15.01 -25.56 7.23
N ASP A 33 16.31 -25.32 7.07
CA ASP A 33 17.37 -26.29 7.38
C ASP A 33 17.69 -26.30 8.88
N ASP A 34 17.75 -25.12 9.52
CA ASP A 34 17.91 -24.96 10.98
C ASP A 34 16.77 -25.59 11.77
N ALA A 35 15.51 -25.44 11.31
CA ALA A 35 14.36 -26.07 11.95
C ALA A 35 14.40 -27.61 11.85
N ARG A 36 14.88 -28.14 10.72
CA ARG A 36 15.07 -29.59 10.53
C ARG A 36 16.24 -30.11 11.36
N GLU A 37 17.34 -29.37 11.44
CA GLU A 37 18.49 -29.72 12.26
C GLU A 37 18.13 -29.71 13.75
N MET A 38 17.38 -28.70 14.22
CA MET A 38 16.85 -28.62 15.59
C MET A 38 15.89 -29.77 15.94
N GLU A 39 15.00 -30.16 15.02
CA GLU A 39 14.08 -31.28 15.22
C GLU A 39 14.85 -32.62 15.28
N THR A 40 15.90 -32.75 14.48
CA THR A 40 16.76 -33.95 14.44
C THR A 40 17.64 -34.07 15.68
N LEU A 41 18.20 -32.95 16.17
CA LEU A 41 19.09 -32.91 17.33
C LEU A 41 18.35 -32.93 18.67
N PHE A 42 17.24 -32.20 18.78
CA PHE A 42 16.58 -31.94 20.06
C PHE A 42 15.09 -32.32 20.10
N GLY A 43 14.53 -32.90 19.04
CA GLY A 43 13.07 -33.14 18.92
C GLY A 43 12.45 -33.86 20.13
N LYS A 44 13.14 -34.83 20.73
CA LYS A 44 12.68 -35.51 21.95
C LYS A 44 12.66 -34.60 23.18
N GLU A 45 13.71 -33.81 23.39
CA GLU A 45 13.80 -32.90 24.55
C GLU A 45 12.84 -31.71 24.39
N LEU A 46 12.73 -31.15 23.18
CA LEU A 46 11.75 -30.12 22.86
C LEU A 46 10.31 -30.63 23.02
N SER A 47 10.02 -31.87 22.63
CA SER A 47 8.71 -32.48 22.90
C SER A 47 8.43 -32.61 24.39
N LYS A 48 9.40 -33.06 25.19
CA LYS A 48 9.24 -33.14 26.66
C LYS A 48 8.98 -31.75 27.27
N VAL A 49 9.70 -30.72 26.84
CA VAL A 49 9.46 -29.34 27.27
C VAL A 49 8.06 -28.89 26.89
N LYS A 50 7.66 -29.08 25.62
CA LYS A 50 6.33 -28.75 25.11
C LYS A 50 5.21 -29.43 25.91
N ASP A 51 5.33 -30.73 26.17
CA ASP A 51 4.34 -31.50 26.92
C ASP A 51 4.27 -31.06 28.38
N SER A 52 5.42 -30.71 28.98
CA SER A 52 5.48 -30.23 30.36
C SER A 52 4.86 -28.83 30.49
N VAL A 53 5.18 -27.91 29.57
CA VAL A 53 4.59 -26.57 29.52
C VAL A 53 3.09 -26.66 29.23
N THR A 54 2.66 -27.52 28.31
CA THR A 54 1.23 -27.70 27.99
C THR A 54 0.46 -28.21 29.20
N ARG A 55 0.96 -29.25 29.89
CA ARG A 55 0.35 -29.76 31.13
C ARG A 55 0.31 -28.69 32.22
N TRP A 56 1.40 -27.95 32.42
CA TRP A 56 1.45 -26.87 33.40
C TRP A 56 0.40 -25.79 33.10
N ARG A 57 0.26 -25.36 31.84
CA ARG A 57 -0.76 -24.38 31.42
C ARG A 57 -2.19 -24.86 31.66
N VAL A 58 -2.48 -26.13 31.35
CA VAL A 58 -3.79 -26.74 31.63
C VAL A 58 -4.08 -26.72 33.14
N GLN A 59 -3.08 -27.02 33.98
CA GLN A 59 -3.25 -26.98 35.43
C GLN A 59 -3.49 -25.56 35.95
N GLN A 60 -2.81 -24.55 35.40
CA GLN A 60 -3.05 -23.14 35.74
C GLN A 60 -4.48 -22.71 35.40
N ALA A 61 -4.98 -23.07 34.22
CA ALA A 61 -6.36 -22.79 33.83
C ALA A 61 -7.37 -23.49 34.76
N LYS A 62 -7.15 -24.78 35.09
CA LYS A 62 -7.97 -25.51 36.06
C LYS A 62 -7.99 -24.84 37.44
N ALA A 63 -6.83 -24.41 37.93
CA ALA A 63 -6.71 -23.73 39.21
C ALA A 63 -7.48 -22.40 39.22
N ALA A 64 -7.41 -21.61 38.13
CA ALA A 64 -8.15 -20.36 38.03
C ALA A 64 -9.67 -20.56 38.13
N PHE A 65 -10.21 -21.55 37.41
CA PHE A 65 -11.62 -21.90 37.54
C PHE A 65 -11.97 -22.42 38.92
N ARG A 66 -11.12 -23.26 39.54
CA ARG A 66 -11.34 -23.77 40.89
C ARG A 66 -11.42 -22.65 41.94
N ILE A 67 -10.57 -21.64 41.83
CA ILE A 67 -10.63 -20.44 42.68
C ILE A 67 -11.95 -19.69 42.46
N GLY A 68 -12.39 -19.55 41.21
CA GLY A 68 -13.69 -18.95 40.90
C GLY A 68 -14.87 -19.71 41.51
N ASP A 69 -14.87 -21.05 41.44
CA ASP A 69 -15.94 -21.87 42.00
C ASP A 69 -15.99 -21.79 43.54
N LEU A 70 -14.83 -21.92 44.21
CA LEU A 70 -14.73 -21.80 45.68
C LEU A 70 -15.23 -20.44 46.16
N TRP A 71 -14.94 -19.40 45.39
CA TRP A 71 -15.52 -18.10 45.67
C TRP A 71 -17.03 -18.14 45.55
N GLU A 72 -17.55 -18.55 44.41
CA GLU A 72 -18.99 -18.53 44.14
C GLU A 72 -19.77 -19.20 45.27
N GLU A 73 -19.28 -20.35 45.75
CA GLU A 73 -19.77 -21.04 46.95
C GLU A 73 -19.72 -20.12 48.20
N LEU A 74 -18.55 -19.57 48.56
CA LEU A 74 -18.40 -18.69 49.73
C LEU A 74 -19.24 -17.40 49.67
N SER A 75 -19.52 -16.89 48.47
CA SER A 75 -20.32 -15.67 48.29
C SER A 75 -21.80 -15.85 48.59
N GLN A 76 -22.26 -17.09 48.79
CA GLN A 76 -23.62 -17.39 49.23
C GLN A 76 -23.81 -17.09 50.73
N ASP A 77 -22.75 -17.29 51.53
CA ASP A 77 -22.81 -17.18 52.98
C ASP A 77 -22.12 -15.92 53.54
N MET A 78 -21.24 -15.28 52.76
CA MET A 78 -20.50 -14.08 53.16
C MET A 78 -20.81 -12.87 52.28
N LYS A 79 -20.76 -11.66 52.88
CA LYS A 79 -20.89 -10.43 52.10
C LYS A 79 -19.72 -10.29 51.14
N ILE A 80 -20.02 -9.88 49.90
CA ILE A 80 -19.02 -9.69 48.84
C ILE A 80 -17.84 -8.81 49.29
N GLY A 81 -18.09 -7.78 50.10
CA GLY A 81 -17.05 -6.88 50.61
C GLY A 81 -16.06 -7.55 51.58
N GLU A 82 -16.55 -8.41 52.47
CA GLU A 82 -15.73 -9.14 53.45
C GLU A 82 -14.87 -10.18 52.75
N LEU A 83 -15.47 -10.93 51.82
CA LEU A 83 -14.77 -11.93 51.02
C LEU A 83 -13.72 -11.28 50.09
N THR A 84 -14.04 -10.13 49.49
CA THR A 84 -13.10 -9.34 48.69
C THR A 84 -11.90 -8.88 49.52
N ALA A 85 -12.13 -8.45 50.77
CA ALA A 85 -11.06 -8.02 51.67
C ALA A 85 -10.15 -9.19 52.07
N PHE A 86 -10.72 -10.35 52.40
CA PHE A 86 -9.98 -11.56 52.71
C PHE A 86 -9.08 -11.97 51.53
N LEU A 87 -9.63 -12.07 50.32
CA LEU A 87 -8.85 -12.49 49.15
C LEU A 87 -7.75 -11.51 48.78
N ALA A 88 -8.01 -10.20 48.95
CA ALA A 88 -7.00 -9.19 48.66
C ALA A 88 -5.87 -9.14 49.69
N ASN A 89 -6.21 -9.25 50.97
CA ASN A 89 -5.25 -9.03 52.05
C ASN A 89 -4.54 -10.34 52.46
N GLU A 90 -5.31 -11.43 52.63
CA GLU A 90 -4.78 -12.72 53.11
C GLU A 90 -4.28 -13.59 51.94
N CYS A 91 -4.98 -13.58 50.81
CA CYS A 91 -4.62 -14.40 49.64
C CYS A 91 -3.82 -13.63 48.58
N GLN A 92 -3.55 -12.34 48.78
CA GLN A 92 -2.78 -11.48 47.88
C GLN A 92 -3.33 -11.44 46.44
N VAL A 93 -4.63 -11.66 46.25
CA VAL A 93 -5.28 -11.56 44.94
C VAL A 93 -5.55 -10.07 44.65
N PRO A 94 -5.10 -9.50 43.52
CA PRO A 94 -5.37 -8.10 43.21
C PRO A 94 -6.87 -7.81 43.23
N ARG A 95 -7.31 -6.77 43.96
CA ARG A 95 -8.75 -6.43 44.10
C ARG A 95 -9.51 -6.33 42.77
N ARG A 96 -8.83 -5.92 41.69
CA ARG A 96 -9.41 -5.84 40.33
C ARG A 96 -9.73 -7.21 39.71
N ASP A 97 -8.96 -8.23 40.09
CA ASP A 97 -9.06 -9.58 39.57
C ASP A 97 -10.03 -10.41 40.40
N VAL A 98 -10.21 -10.03 41.66
CA VAL A 98 -11.14 -10.62 42.61
C VAL A 98 -12.52 -10.73 41.90
N GLN A 99 -13.20 -9.64 41.54
CA GLN A 99 -14.52 -9.72 40.89
C GLN A 99 -14.54 -10.51 39.56
N ARG A 100 -13.39 -10.63 38.87
CA ARG A 100 -13.29 -11.36 37.60
C ARG A 100 -13.28 -12.87 37.79
N TYR A 101 -12.73 -13.39 38.90
CA TYR A 101 -12.80 -14.81 39.24
C TYR A 101 -14.25 -15.28 39.44
N VAL A 102 -15.09 -14.47 40.09
CA VAL A 102 -16.52 -14.77 40.27
C VAL A 102 -17.22 -14.85 38.93
N ARG A 103 -17.01 -13.84 38.09
CA ARG A 103 -17.62 -13.80 36.76
C ARG A 103 -17.14 -14.98 35.92
N LEU A 104 -15.88 -15.39 36.05
CA LEU A 104 -15.32 -16.51 35.32
C LEU A 104 -16.07 -17.81 35.61
N ALA A 105 -16.34 -18.15 36.88
CA ALA A 105 -17.09 -19.36 37.23
C ALA A 105 -18.56 -19.28 36.77
N LYS A 106 -19.22 -18.14 36.97
CA LYS A 106 -20.62 -17.93 36.55
C LYS A 106 -20.83 -17.99 35.04
N LEU A 107 -19.92 -17.39 34.27
CA LEU A 107 -20.03 -17.35 32.81
C LEU A 107 -19.65 -18.69 32.17
N PHE A 108 -18.86 -19.51 32.86
CA PHE A 108 -18.42 -20.81 32.38
C PHE A 108 -18.62 -21.86 33.50
N PRO A 109 -19.89 -22.22 33.79
CA PRO A 109 -20.22 -23.10 34.91
C PRO A 109 -19.63 -24.51 34.70
N ARG A 110 -19.44 -25.24 35.80
CA ARG A 110 -19.06 -26.67 35.75
C ARG A 110 -20.13 -27.48 35.03
N ASP A 111 -21.38 -27.25 35.42
CA ASP A 111 -22.55 -27.93 34.91
C ASP A 111 -23.16 -27.06 33.81
N CYS A 112 -22.60 -27.19 32.61
CA CYS A 112 -23.10 -26.57 31.39
C CYS A 112 -23.64 -27.66 30.47
N ASP A 113 -24.78 -27.46 29.81
CA ASP A 113 -25.34 -28.39 28.82
C ASP A 113 -24.74 -28.19 27.42
N GLU A 114 -24.14 -27.02 27.15
CA GLU A 114 -23.54 -26.71 25.86
C GLU A 114 -22.37 -27.65 25.55
N ARG A 115 -22.34 -28.17 24.31
CA ARG A 115 -21.29 -29.08 23.83
C ARG A 115 -20.71 -28.57 22.52
N ILE A 116 -19.39 -28.39 22.52
CA ILE A 116 -18.59 -27.95 21.40
C ILE A 116 -17.75 -29.13 20.90
N ALA A 117 -17.97 -29.54 19.66
CA ALA A 117 -17.12 -30.52 19.00
C ALA A 117 -15.73 -29.93 18.75
N PHE A 118 -14.69 -30.55 19.33
CA PHE A 118 -13.30 -30.15 19.17
C PHE A 118 -12.39 -31.37 19.26
N ARG A 119 -11.57 -31.60 18.22
CA ARG A 119 -10.62 -32.73 18.15
C ARG A 119 -11.22 -34.12 18.46
N GLY A 120 -12.47 -34.35 18.05
CA GLY A 120 -13.17 -35.62 18.25
C GLY A 120 -13.83 -35.77 19.62
N GLU A 121 -13.73 -34.78 20.50
CA GLU A 121 -14.38 -34.73 21.81
C GLU A 121 -15.52 -33.70 21.82
N ALA A 122 -16.53 -33.93 22.66
CA ALA A 122 -17.60 -32.98 22.94
C ALA A 122 -17.33 -32.29 24.27
N LEU A 123 -16.88 -31.03 24.21
CA LEU A 123 -16.41 -30.28 25.38
C LEU A 123 -17.37 -29.15 25.74
N THR A 124 -17.53 -28.85 27.02
CA THR A 124 -18.09 -27.57 27.46
C THR A 124 -17.17 -26.41 27.08
N PRO A 125 -17.68 -25.16 27.00
CA PRO A 125 -16.83 -23.98 26.81
C PRO A 125 -15.70 -23.88 27.86
N ARG A 126 -16.00 -24.22 29.12
CA ARG A 126 -15.02 -24.28 30.22
C ARG A 126 -13.91 -25.29 29.95
N GLU A 127 -14.27 -26.51 29.58
CA GLU A 127 -13.31 -27.57 29.27
C GLU A 127 -12.47 -27.21 28.05
N LEU A 128 -13.07 -26.59 27.03
CA LEU A 128 -12.34 -26.12 25.86
C LEU A 128 -11.25 -25.11 26.22
N LEU A 129 -11.57 -24.12 27.08
CA LEU A 129 -10.61 -23.14 27.59
C LEU A 129 -9.49 -23.79 28.42
N ILE A 130 -9.85 -24.76 29.26
CA ILE A 130 -8.90 -25.52 30.10
C ILE A 130 -7.95 -26.36 29.24
N GLN A 131 -8.49 -27.18 28.34
CA GLN A 131 -7.71 -28.10 27.51
C GLN A 131 -6.75 -27.37 26.58
N ASN A 132 -7.13 -26.16 26.11
CA ASN A 132 -6.25 -25.30 25.31
C ASN A 132 -5.27 -24.47 26.16
N GLY A 133 -5.25 -24.66 27.49
CA GLY A 133 -4.28 -24.05 28.39
C GLY A 133 -4.28 -22.52 28.33
N VAL A 134 -5.46 -21.90 28.23
CA VAL A 134 -5.59 -20.44 28.21
C VAL A 134 -5.06 -19.87 29.52
N ALA A 135 -4.17 -18.88 29.45
CA ALA A 135 -3.53 -18.31 30.63
C ALA A 135 -4.57 -17.66 31.56
N SER A 136 -4.37 -17.76 32.88
CA SER A 136 -5.31 -17.23 33.88
C SER A 136 -5.59 -15.75 33.70
N SER A 137 -4.59 -14.95 33.33
CA SER A 137 -4.77 -13.52 33.03
C SER A 137 -5.69 -13.27 31.84
N VAL A 138 -5.64 -14.13 30.82
CA VAL A 138 -6.51 -14.06 29.62
C VAL A 138 -7.92 -14.52 29.97
N LEU A 139 -8.07 -15.57 30.79
CA LEU A 139 -9.38 -16.01 31.30
C LEU A 139 -10.09 -14.89 32.07
N LEU A 140 -9.37 -14.21 32.96
CA LEU A 140 -9.91 -13.11 33.75
C LEU A 140 -10.23 -11.88 32.90
N ASP A 141 -9.41 -11.55 31.89
CA ASP A 141 -9.75 -10.48 30.93
C ASP A 141 -10.99 -10.85 30.12
N LEU A 142 -11.08 -12.10 29.63
CA LEU A 142 -12.20 -12.64 28.87
C LEU A 142 -13.52 -12.60 29.67
N ALA A 143 -13.49 -12.97 30.95
CA ALA A 143 -14.65 -12.87 31.86
C ALA A 143 -15.12 -11.42 32.10
N GLY A 144 -14.25 -10.44 31.83
CA GLY A 144 -14.58 -9.01 31.88
C GLY A 144 -15.15 -8.44 30.58
N GLN A 145 -15.16 -9.20 29.47
CA GLN A 145 -15.65 -8.72 28.17
C GLN A 145 -17.14 -9.00 27.97
N ASP A 146 -17.73 -8.42 26.93
CA ASP A 146 -19.10 -8.69 26.51
C ASP A 146 -19.26 -10.11 25.93
N GLU A 147 -20.52 -10.53 25.73
CA GLU A 147 -20.85 -11.86 25.22
C GLU A 147 -20.28 -12.11 23.83
N THR A 148 -20.35 -11.13 22.93
CA THR A 148 -19.82 -11.22 21.56
C THR A 148 -18.32 -11.55 21.54
N VAL A 149 -17.52 -10.89 22.39
CA VAL A 149 -16.08 -11.18 22.50
C VAL A 149 -15.84 -12.58 23.06
N ARG A 150 -16.65 -13.04 24.03
CA ARG A 150 -16.52 -14.39 24.60
C ARG A 150 -16.82 -15.46 23.57
N ASP A 151 -17.93 -15.33 22.84
CA ASP A 151 -18.35 -16.29 21.82
C ASP A 151 -17.32 -16.40 20.69
N GLU A 152 -16.80 -15.26 20.25
CA GLU A 152 -15.81 -15.24 19.17
C GLU A 152 -14.47 -15.81 19.64
N ALA A 153 -14.09 -15.63 20.90
CA ALA A 153 -12.91 -16.28 21.48
C ALA A 153 -13.08 -17.82 21.53
N ILE A 154 -14.27 -18.31 21.85
CA ILE A 154 -14.60 -19.73 21.83
C ILE A 154 -14.57 -20.28 20.40
N ARG A 155 -15.15 -19.57 19.42
CA ARG A 155 -15.07 -19.94 17.99
C ARG A 155 -13.64 -19.97 17.48
N MET A 156 -12.84 -19.00 17.88
CA MET A 156 -11.41 -18.95 17.55
C MET A 156 -10.69 -20.21 18.04
N ILE A 157 -10.89 -20.61 19.30
CA ILE A 157 -10.28 -21.84 19.82
C ILE A 157 -10.83 -23.07 19.08
N LYS A 158 -12.13 -23.11 18.80
CA LYS A 158 -12.76 -24.19 18.02
C LYS A 158 -12.13 -24.37 16.64
N SER A 159 -11.68 -23.28 16.01
CA SER A 159 -10.94 -23.31 14.72
C SER A 159 -9.50 -23.85 14.82
N GLY A 160 -9.04 -24.19 16.03
CA GLY A 160 -7.69 -24.68 16.30
C GLY A 160 -6.67 -23.57 16.60
N ARG A 161 -7.09 -22.31 16.67
CA ARG A 161 -6.21 -21.17 17.00
C ARG A 161 -6.01 -21.03 18.51
N ALA A 162 -4.81 -20.66 18.93
CA ALA A 162 -4.50 -20.43 20.35
C ALA A 162 -4.97 -19.04 20.82
N LEU A 163 -5.65 -18.97 21.96
CA LEU A 163 -6.07 -17.70 22.58
C LEU A 163 -5.02 -17.21 23.59
N GLN A 164 -4.15 -16.29 23.16
CA GLN A 164 -3.26 -15.56 24.06
C GLN A 164 -3.70 -14.11 24.22
N ALA A 165 -2.97 -13.35 25.03
CA ALA A 165 -3.32 -11.97 25.33
C ALA A 165 -3.30 -11.06 24.08
N ARG A 166 -2.43 -11.35 23.10
CA ARG A 166 -2.38 -10.60 21.83
C ARG A 166 -3.64 -10.82 21.01
N GLU A 167 -4.08 -12.07 20.89
CA GLU A 167 -5.24 -12.46 20.09
C GLU A 167 -6.53 -11.93 20.73
N LEU A 168 -6.66 -12.00 22.07
CA LEU A 168 -7.81 -11.41 22.75
C LEU A 168 -7.89 -9.89 22.56
N ARG A 169 -6.75 -9.18 22.60
CA ARG A 169 -6.70 -7.74 22.29
C ARG A 169 -7.10 -7.45 20.84
N GLY A 170 -6.61 -8.25 19.90
CA GLY A 170 -7.00 -8.17 18.49
C GLY A 170 -8.51 -8.37 18.33
N LEU A 171 -9.05 -9.42 18.93
CA LEU A 171 -10.47 -9.74 18.89
C LEU A 171 -11.35 -8.62 19.43
N LYS A 172 -11.01 -8.05 20.59
CA LYS A 172 -11.71 -6.90 21.18
C LYS A 172 -11.73 -5.70 20.24
N ARG A 173 -10.58 -5.40 19.62
CA ARG A 173 -10.46 -4.30 18.65
C ARG A 173 -11.31 -4.58 17.42
N ASP A 174 -11.25 -5.78 16.87
CA ASP A 174 -11.93 -6.12 15.62
C ASP A 174 -13.47 -6.13 15.82
N ILE A 175 -13.96 -6.62 16.96
CA ILE A 175 -15.38 -6.53 17.34
C ILE A 175 -15.82 -5.08 17.56
N ALA A 176 -15.00 -4.26 18.23
CA ALA A 176 -15.31 -2.84 18.41
C ALA A 176 -15.39 -2.11 17.07
N LEU A 177 -14.49 -2.42 16.12
CA LEU A 177 -14.54 -1.87 14.77
C LEU A 177 -15.77 -2.35 13.99
N ALA A 178 -16.15 -3.62 14.14
CA ALA A 178 -17.36 -4.15 13.52
C ALA A 178 -18.62 -3.44 14.06
N LYS A 179 -18.71 -3.22 15.38
CA LYS A 179 -19.80 -2.47 16.00
C LYS A 179 -19.84 -1.02 15.49
N ALA A 180 -18.70 -0.34 15.47
CA ALA A 180 -18.58 1.02 14.93
C ALA A 180 -19.02 1.11 13.46
N ALA A 181 -18.66 0.12 12.64
CA ALA A 181 -19.04 0.04 11.23
C ALA A 181 -20.56 -0.12 11.05
N VAL A 182 -21.23 -0.95 11.88
CA VAL A 182 -22.69 -1.09 11.86
C VAL A 182 -23.39 0.21 12.25
N GLU A 183 -22.82 0.96 13.20
CA GLU A 183 -23.33 2.27 13.64
C GLU A 183 -22.99 3.41 12.65
N GLY A 184 -22.28 3.11 11.55
CA GLY A 184 -21.89 4.09 10.53
C GLY A 184 -20.76 5.03 10.96
N THR A 185 -20.06 4.74 12.07
CA THR A 185 -18.91 5.52 12.53
C THR A 185 -17.63 5.02 11.87
N LEU A 186 -17.16 5.75 10.85
CA LEU A 186 -15.90 5.46 10.17
C LEU A 186 -14.71 5.86 11.06
N ASP A 187 -13.64 5.04 11.08
CA ASP A 187 -12.37 5.39 11.73
C ASP A 187 -11.66 6.48 10.92
N ASP A 188 -11.95 7.74 11.28
CA ASP A 188 -11.39 8.94 10.67
C ASP A 188 -9.85 8.96 10.66
N ARG A 189 -9.20 8.36 11.67
CA ARG A 189 -7.73 8.31 11.73
C ARG A 189 -7.20 7.39 10.64
N ARG A 190 -7.79 6.20 10.47
CA ARG A 190 -7.42 5.28 9.38
C ARG A 190 -7.73 5.89 8.02
N ARG A 191 -8.90 6.52 7.87
CA ARG A 191 -9.29 7.19 6.62
C ARG A 191 -8.28 8.26 6.21
N ARG A 192 -7.85 9.12 7.15
CA ARG A 192 -6.79 10.12 6.91
C ARG A 192 -5.46 9.48 6.56
N ALA A 193 -5.05 8.43 7.29
CA ALA A 193 -3.79 7.74 7.03
C ALA A 193 -3.74 7.14 5.61
N PHE A 194 -4.82 6.45 5.19
CA PHE A 194 -4.89 5.88 3.85
C PHE A 194 -4.96 6.95 2.76
N ARG A 195 -5.71 8.04 2.97
CA ARG A 195 -5.73 9.17 2.03
C ARG A 195 -4.36 9.80 1.84
N ASN A 196 -3.62 10.00 2.94
CA ASN A 196 -2.26 10.55 2.88
C ASN A 196 -1.31 9.58 2.16
N ALA A 197 -1.47 8.27 2.34
CA ALA A 197 -0.67 7.28 1.60
C ALA A 197 -0.97 7.28 0.10
N ALA A 198 -2.25 7.35 -0.28
CA ALA A 198 -2.68 7.45 -1.67
C ALA A 198 -2.14 8.73 -2.33
N ALA A 199 -2.24 9.87 -1.63
CA ALA A 199 -1.72 11.15 -2.12
C ALA A 199 -0.19 11.12 -2.32
N ARG A 200 0.56 10.50 -1.39
CA ARG A 200 2.01 10.29 -1.57
C ARG A 200 2.31 9.44 -2.80
N LYS A 201 1.64 8.30 -2.97
CA LYS A 201 1.83 7.43 -4.13
C LYS A 201 1.55 8.15 -5.45
N ALA A 202 0.47 8.93 -5.51
CA ALA A 202 0.11 9.73 -6.68
C ALA A 202 1.19 10.79 -6.98
N ARG A 203 1.73 11.44 -5.96
CA ARG A 203 2.84 12.39 -6.09
C ARG A 203 4.10 11.75 -6.61
N ASP A 204 4.52 10.65 -6.01
CA ASP A 204 5.77 10.00 -6.41
C ASP A 204 5.69 9.49 -7.86
N LYS A 205 4.51 9.06 -8.32
CA LYS A 205 4.25 8.73 -9.73
C LYS A 205 4.27 9.95 -10.65
N ALA A 206 3.67 11.06 -10.23
CA ALA A 206 3.67 12.30 -11.01
C ALA A 206 5.10 12.83 -11.19
N LEU A 207 5.93 12.79 -10.14
CA LEU A 207 7.34 13.17 -10.20
C LEU A 207 8.11 12.26 -11.18
N ALA A 208 8.01 10.94 -11.04
CA ALA A 208 8.68 10.01 -11.94
C ALA A 208 8.25 10.18 -13.41
N ALA A 209 6.97 10.46 -13.67
CA ALA A 209 6.47 10.73 -15.01
C ALA A 209 6.99 12.06 -15.57
N ALA A 210 7.13 13.08 -14.70
CA ALA A 210 7.67 14.37 -15.09
C ALA A 210 9.18 14.30 -15.36
N ASP A 211 9.94 13.51 -14.60
CA ASP A 211 11.36 13.23 -14.88
C ASP A 211 11.54 12.55 -16.24
N ALA A 212 10.78 11.48 -16.51
CA ALA A 212 10.82 10.79 -17.81
C ALA A 212 10.42 11.69 -18.99
N TRP A 213 9.47 12.60 -18.76
CA TRP A 213 9.07 13.61 -19.73
C TRP A 213 10.19 14.61 -20.00
N LEU A 214 10.89 15.09 -18.95
CA LEU A 214 12.04 15.98 -19.09
C LEU A 214 13.18 15.33 -19.87
N ASP A 215 13.48 14.05 -19.63
CA ASP A 215 14.48 13.30 -20.38
C ASP A 215 14.13 13.24 -21.88
N SER A 216 12.86 13.02 -22.19
CA SER A 216 12.36 12.97 -23.56
C SER A 216 12.37 14.36 -24.23
N LEU A 217 12.02 15.41 -23.49
CA LEU A 217 12.14 16.80 -23.92
C LEU A 217 13.60 17.17 -24.20
N HIS A 218 14.53 16.71 -23.37
CA HIS A 218 15.95 16.97 -23.52
C HIS A 218 16.47 16.35 -24.81
N ALA A 219 16.15 15.07 -25.07
CA ALA A 219 16.49 14.40 -26.31
C ALA A 219 15.93 15.10 -27.56
N LEU A 220 14.70 15.63 -27.49
CA LEU A 220 14.14 16.45 -28.57
C LEU A 220 14.90 17.77 -28.74
N THR A 221 15.26 18.42 -27.64
CA THR A 221 15.99 19.70 -27.65
C THR A 221 17.36 19.53 -28.32
N GLU A 222 18.09 18.46 -28.02
CA GLU A 222 19.37 18.14 -28.66
C GLU A 222 19.26 18.00 -30.18
N GLU A 223 18.23 17.28 -30.64
CA GLU A 223 17.99 17.09 -32.07
C GLU A 223 17.62 18.41 -32.75
N VAL A 224 16.80 19.25 -32.10
CA VAL A 224 16.43 20.59 -32.60
C VAL A 224 17.66 21.51 -32.65
N CYS A 225 18.50 21.54 -31.62
CA CYS A 225 19.77 22.27 -31.62
C CYS A 225 20.68 21.81 -32.76
N THR A 226 20.75 20.50 -32.99
CA THR A 226 21.55 19.94 -34.10
C THR A 226 21.00 20.39 -35.46
N ILE A 227 19.68 20.49 -35.63
CA ILE A 227 19.06 21.00 -36.85
C ILE A 227 19.36 22.50 -37.04
N ALA A 228 19.23 23.29 -35.98
CA ALA A 228 19.47 24.73 -36.00
C ALA A 228 20.94 25.13 -36.29
N GLN A 229 21.89 24.24 -36.05
CA GLN A 229 23.32 24.45 -36.33
C GLN A 229 23.75 24.11 -37.77
N LEU A 230 22.84 23.55 -38.58
CA LEU A 230 23.10 23.28 -39.99
C LEU A 230 23.10 24.60 -40.79
N GLU A 231 23.91 24.67 -41.84
CA GLU A 231 24.10 25.90 -42.63
C GLU A 231 22.77 26.49 -43.13
N GLU A 232 22.61 27.82 -43.04
CA GLU A 232 21.36 28.57 -43.32
C GLU A 232 20.79 28.40 -44.74
N GLU A 233 21.53 27.77 -45.66
CA GLU A 233 21.18 27.64 -47.08
C GLU A 233 20.76 26.21 -47.50
N ASP A 234 20.76 25.22 -46.60
CA ASP A 234 20.32 23.85 -46.93
C ASP A 234 18.79 23.74 -46.97
N SER A 235 18.19 24.12 -48.10
CA SER A 235 16.76 23.98 -48.38
C SER A 235 16.40 22.60 -48.96
N SER A 236 17.19 21.56 -48.68
CA SER A 236 17.00 20.24 -49.27
C SER A 236 15.88 19.44 -48.59
N VAL A 237 15.34 18.46 -49.34
CA VAL A 237 14.36 17.45 -48.87
C VAL A 237 14.81 16.76 -47.57
N HIS A 238 16.12 16.73 -47.29
CA HIS A 238 16.66 16.15 -46.07
C HIS A 238 16.35 16.97 -44.81
N GLN A 239 16.28 18.31 -44.88
CA GLN A 239 15.87 19.13 -43.74
C GLN A 239 14.39 18.97 -43.42
N ILE A 240 13.55 18.92 -44.45
CA ILE A 240 12.10 18.66 -44.30
C ILE A 240 11.89 17.29 -43.64
N GLY A 241 12.57 16.24 -44.12
CA GLY A 241 12.47 14.90 -43.53
C GLY A 241 12.98 14.80 -42.09
N ARG A 242 13.93 15.66 -41.67
CA ARG A 242 14.39 15.73 -40.27
C ARG A 242 13.35 16.35 -39.34
N VAL A 243 12.60 17.34 -39.83
CA VAL A 243 11.49 17.96 -39.09
C VAL A 243 10.31 17.00 -38.99
N GLU A 244 9.94 16.35 -40.09
CA GLU A 244 8.89 15.31 -40.11
C GLU A 244 9.22 14.17 -39.12
N ALA A 245 10.50 13.82 -38.96
CA ALA A 245 10.93 12.77 -38.04
C ALA A 245 10.73 13.13 -36.55
N ILE A 246 10.79 14.41 -36.17
CA ILE A 246 10.67 14.84 -34.78
C ILE A 246 9.23 15.27 -34.41
N ALA A 247 8.38 15.57 -35.38
CA ALA A 247 7.01 16.03 -35.17
C ALA A 247 6.15 15.06 -34.32
N PRO A 248 6.16 13.72 -34.52
CA PRO A 248 5.39 12.79 -33.70
C PRO A 248 5.80 12.82 -32.22
N ARG A 249 7.10 12.93 -31.94
CA ARG A 249 7.62 12.98 -30.57
C ARG A 249 7.27 14.31 -29.89
N ALA A 250 7.29 15.41 -30.62
CA ALA A 250 6.81 16.70 -30.10
C ALA A 250 5.30 16.67 -29.79
N ALA A 251 4.50 16.00 -30.61
CA ALA A 251 3.06 15.83 -30.38
C ALA A 251 2.79 14.97 -29.13
N GLU A 252 3.56 13.91 -28.91
CA GLU A 252 3.50 13.07 -27.71
C GLU A 252 3.86 13.86 -26.45
N LEU A 253 5.00 14.56 -26.46
CA LEU A 253 5.42 15.44 -25.36
C LEU A 253 4.37 16.51 -25.02
N LEU A 254 3.71 17.08 -26.02
CA LEU A 254 2.66 18.08 -25.82
C LEU A 254 1.39 17.49 -25.18
N LYS A 255 1.04 16.25 -25.54
CA LYS A 255 -0.05 15.51 -24.89
C LYS A 255 0.31 15.19 -23.44
N ASP A 256 1.51 14.66 -23.22
CA ASP A 256 1.98 14.27 -21.88
C ASP A 256 2.09 15.46 -20.94
N LEU A 257 2.56 16.62 -21.43
CA LEU A 257 2.60 17.86 -20.66
C LEU A 257 1.21 18.23 -20.15
N ARG A 258 0.17 18.17 -21.00
CA ARG A 258 -1.23 18.44 -20.62
C ARG A 258 -1.79 17.43 -19.63
N ASP A 259 -1.30 16.20 -19.66
CA ASP A 259 -1.68 15.14 -18.73
C ASP A 259 -0.97 15.27 -17.38
N LEU A 260 0.21 15.89 -17.35
CA LEU A 260 1.03 16.10 -16.16
C LEU A 260 0.61 17.34 -15.37
N VAL A 261 0.41 18.49 -16.03
CA VAL A 261 0.25 19.79 -15.35
C VAL A 261 -1.13 20.42 -15.57
N ASP A 262 -1.59 21.21 -14.61
CA ASP A 262 -2.82 22.01 -14.78
C ASP A 262 -2.67 23.02 -15.95
N PRO A 263 -3.70 23.27 -16.78
CA PRO A 263 -3.66 24.28 -17.83
C PRO A 263 -3.20 25.68 -17.37
N ASP A 264 -3.51 26.07 -16.13
CA ASP A 264 -3.09 27.33 -15.56
C ASP A 264 -1.56 27.39 -15.37
N PHE A 265 -0.89 26.25 -15.19
CA PHE A 265 0.58 26.18 -15.09
C PHE A 265 1.26 26.61 -16.38
N ILE A 266 0.76 26.15 -17.53
CA ILE A 266 1.33 26.47 -18.85
C ILE A 266 1.20 27.98 -19.12
N THR A 267 0.10 28.59 -18.66
CA THR A 267 -0.22 30.00 -18.93
C THR A 267 0.34 30.97 -17.88
N ALA A 268 0.80 30.48 -16.72
CA ALA A 268 1.31 31.30 -15.61
C ALA A 268 2.69 31.96 -15.84
N SER A 269 3.28 31.90 -17.05
CA SER A 269 4.62 32.43 -17.30
C SER A 269 4.72 33.93 -17.00
N ARG A 270 5.65 34.29 -16.10
CA ARG A 270 6.01 35.67 -15.72
C ARG A 270 6.87 36.31 -16.82
N GLU A 271 6.46 37.53 -17.21
CA GLU A 271 7.17 38.57 -17.98
C GLU A 271 8.10 38.15 -19.15
N GLY A 272 7.63 38.41 -20.38
CA GLY A 272 8.44 38.41 -21.61
C GLY A 272 7.91 37.45 -22.68
N PHE A 273 7.83 37.91 -23.95
CA PHE A 273 7.60 36.99 -25.08
C PHE A 273 8.81 36.03 -25.18
N ASN A 274 8.55 34.72 -25.34
CA ASN A 274 9.54 33.62 -25.43
C ASN A 274 10.18 33.09 -24.14
N ARG A 275 9.68 33.45 -22.94
CA ARG A 275 10.26 32.97 -21.68
C ARG A 275 9.20 32.28 -20.84
N GLY A 276 9.41 31.01 -20.48
CA GLY A 276 8.47 30.23 -19.66
C GLY A 276 7.93 28.95 -20.31
N TRP A 277 7.16 28.19 -19.52
CA TRP A 277 6.45 26.98 -19.95
C TRP A 277 5.51 27.22 -21.14
N SER A 278 4.99 28.45 -21.30
CA SER A 278 4.22 28.88 -22.46
C SER A 278 5.04 28.83 -23.75
N GLY A 279 6.31 29.27 -23.69
CA GLY A 279 7.26 29.21 -24.81
C GLY A 279 7.62 27.77 -25.17
N THR A 280 7.94 26.92 -24.19
CA THR A 280 8.19 25.49 -24.39
C THR A 280 6.98 24.78 -25.01
N HIS A 281 5.77 25.06 -24.52
CA HIS A 281 4.53 24.54 -25.10
C HIS A 281 4.35 25.01 -26.57
N SER A 282 4.57 26.29 -26.85
CA SER A 282 4.49 26.83 -28.22
C SER A 282 5.53 26.22 -29.16
N ALA A 283 6.75 25.96 -28.69
CA ALA A 283 7.79 25.32 -29.48
C ALA A 283 7.42 23.88 -29.84
N LEU A 284 6.99 23.09 -28.84
CA LEU A 284 6.47 21.73 -29.06
C LEU A 284 5.30 21.73 -30.05
N GLN A 285 4.38 22.68 -29.93
CA GLN A 285 3.25 22.82 -30.84
C GLN A 285 3.71 23.15 -32.27
N ALA A 286 4.64 24.07 -32.45
CA ALA A 286 5.16 24.43 -33.76
C ALA A 286 5.86 23.25 -34.44
N ILE A 287 6.63 22.46 -33.69
CA ILE A 287 7.29 21.25 -34.20
C ILE A 287 6.27 20.17 -34.55
N ALA A 288 5.29 19.94 -33.68
CA ALA A 288 4.22 18.96 -33.91
C ALA A 288 3.34 19.29 -35.12
N GLU A 289 3.17 20.58 -35.42
CA GLU A 289 2.45 21.09 -36.60
C GLU A 289 3.35 21.27 -37.83
N GLU A 290 4.64 20.89 -37.74
CA GLU A 290 5.65 21.06 -38.80
C GLU A 290 5.86 22.54 -39.23
N LYS A 291 5.48 23.49 -38.38
CA LYS A 291 5.57 24.95 -38.59
C LYS A 291 6.87 25.52 -38.03
N VAL A 292 8.00 24.99 -38.48
CA VAL A 292 9.32 25.33 -37.91
C VAL A 292 10.15 26.32 -38.74
N TYR A 293 9.58 26.91 -39.80
CA TYR A 293 10.29 27.83 -40.71
C TYR A 293 9.67 29.24 -40.71
N TYR A 294 10.51 30.28 -40.80
CA TYR A 294 10.09 31.70 -40.67
C TYR A 294 9.52 32.34 -41.95
N LYS A 295 10.01 31.93 -43.12
CA LYS A 295 9.66 32.52 -44.42
C LYS A 295 9.66 31.45 -45.50
N GLU A 296 8.69 31.54 -46.41
CA GLU A 296 8.75 30.94 -47.74
C GLU A 296 9.04 32.08 -48.72
N HIS A 297 10.31 32.32 -49.05
CA HIS A 297 10.63 33.23 -50.15
C HIS A 297 10.50 32.47 -51.48
N TYR A 298 9.48 32.80 -52.28
CA TYR A 298 9.43 32.39 -53.68
C TYR A 298 10.41 33.29 -54.45
N GLY A 299 11.60 32.79 -54.78
CA GLY A 299 12.59 33.57 -55.54
C GLY A 299 12.00 34.11 -56.85
N ASP A 300 12.32 35.37 -57.19
CA ASP A 300 11.84 36.14 -58.35
C ASP A 300 11.75 35.30 -59.65
N GLY A 301 10.61 34.64 -59.86
CA GLY A 301 10.31 33.86 -61.07
C GLY A 301 11.03 32.50 -61.21
N LYS A 302 11.61 31.91 -60.16
CA LYS A 302 12.22 30.57 -60.21
C LYS A 302 11.48 29.59 -59.28
N PRO A 303 10.75 28.58 -59.81
CA PRO A 303 9.83 27.74 -59.03
C PRO A 303 10.46 26.74 -58.04
N TRP A 304 11.79 26.70 -57.91
CA TRP A 304 12.51 25.70 -57.09
C TRP A 304 13.41 26.31 -56.01
N GLN A 305 13.38 27.63 -55.81
CA GLN A 305 14.14 28.31 -54.76
C GLN A 305 13.16 28.77 -53.68
N VAL A 306 12.85 27.88 -52.73
CA VAL A 306 12.19 28.24 -51.48
C VAL A 306 13.27 28.19 -50.40
N GLU A 307 13.70 29.36 -49.93
CA GLU A 307 14.60 29.48 -48.80
C GLU A 307 13.80 29.25 -47.51
N HIS A 308 13.92 28.06 -46.93
CA HIS A 308 13.33 27.70 -45.65
C HIS A 308 14.32 28.03 -44.53
N GLN A 309 14.23 29.22 -43.94
CA GLN A 309 15.06 29.54 -42.76
C GLN A 309 14.45 28.91 -41.51
N PHE A 310 15.19 27.98 -40.88
CA PHE A 310 14.76 27.31 -39.64
C PHE A 310 14.53 28.34 -38.54
N ASN A 311 13.46 28.14 -37.77
CA ASN A 311 13.13 28.99 -36.64
C ASN A 311 14.05 28.70 -35.46
N ASN A 312 15.19 29.37 -35.44
CA ASN A 312 16.18 29.26 -34.37
C ASN A 312 15.67 29.67 -32.99
N LEU A 313 14.49 30.30 -32.84
CA LEU A 313 13.90 30.54 -31.52
C LEU A 313 13.32 29.28 -30.88
N LEU A 314 12.98 28.26 -31.66
CA LEU A 314 12.43 27.01 -31.13
C LEU A 314 13.42 26.31 -30.19
N GLN A 315 14.71 26.28 -30.55
CA GLN A 315 15.74 25.66 -29.70
C GLN A 315 15.86 26.39 -28.35
N TRP A 316 15.73 27.72 -28.33
CA TRP A 316 15.84 28.54 -27.12
C TRP A 316 14.62 28.38 -26.23
N GLN A 317 13.42 28.30 -26.81
CA GLN A 317 12.17 28.05 -26.09
C GLN A 317 12.12 26.66 -25.44
N LEU A 318 12.75 25.65 -26.04
CA LEU A 318 12.91 24.32 -25.45
C LEU A 318 14.02 24.31 -24.40
N ALA A 319 15.18 24.91 -24.69
CA ALA A 319 16.32 25.00 -23.76
C ALA A 319 15.97 25.74 -22.45
N TRP A 320 15.03 26.71 -22.49
CA TRP A 320 14.55 27.39 -21.30
C TRP A 320 14.05 26.43 -20.21
N ALA A 321 13.41 25.32 -20.59
CA ALA A 321 12.90 24.32 -19.65
C ALA A 321 14.00 23.64 -18.83
N PHE A 322 15.27 23.85 -19.20
CA PHE A 322 16.47 23.35 -18.54
C PHE A 322 17.31 24.47 -17.89
N GLY A 323 16.75 25.67 -17.71
CA GLY A 323 17.38 26.77 -16.97
C GLY A 323 18.19 27.75 -17.80
N TYR A 324 17.99 27.82 -19.12
CA TYR A 324 18.76 28.65 -20.04
C TYR A 324 18.11 30.01 -20.36
N ASP A 325 18.97 31.00 -20.61
CA ASP A 325 18.64 32.31 -21.20
C ASP A 325 19.54 32.53 -22.45
N ASP A 326 19.07 33.39 -23.36
CA ASP A 326 19.57 33.65 -24.72
C ASP A 326 21.09 34.01 -24.80
N ASP A 327 21.73 34.30 -23.66
CA ASP A 327 23.14 34.74 -23.56
C ASP A 327 24.16 33.58 -23.50
N SER A 328 23.73 32.32 -23.44
CA SER A 328 24.61 31.15 -23.25
C SER A 328 24.51 30.14 -24.40
N GLY A 329 25.53 30.09 -25.28
CA GLY A 329 25.54 29.24 -26.48
C GLY A 329 25.31 27.73 -26.22
N THR A 330 24.60 27.07 -27.14
CA THR A 330 23.96 25.74 -26.97
C THR A 330 24.91 24.52 -26.99
N SER A 331 25.99 24.49 -27.80
CA SER A 331 26.79 23.26 -27.99
C SER A 331 27.67 22.82 -26.80
N SER A 332 27.90 23.69 -25.81
CA SER A 332 28.66 23.35 -24.58
C SER A 332 27.77 23.24 -23.34
N ALA A 333 26.46 23.44 -23.52
CA ALA A 333 25.46 23.50 -22.47
C ALA A 333 25.08 22.10 -21.94
N VAL A 334 24.92 21.17 -22.87
CA VAL A 334 24.49 19.78 -22.66
C VAL A 334 25.45 18.99 -21.77
N GLU A 335 26.76 19.18 -21.96
CA GLU A 335 27.79 18.57 -21.12
C GLU A 335 27.77 19.12 -19.69
N ARG A 336 27.50 20.41 -19.51
CA ARG A 336 27.40 21.05 -18.18
C ARG A 336 26.10 20.70 -17.45
N MET A 337 25.01 20.40 -18.17
CA MET A 337 23.73 19.93 -17.61
C MET A 337 23.88 18.59 -16.86
N ARG A 338 24.66 17.65 -17.40
CA ARG A 338 24.95 16.36 -16.75
C ARG A 338 25.72 16.51 -15.44
N GLU A 339 26.55 17.54 -15.33
CA GLU A 339 27.43 17.77 -14.18
C GLU A 339 26.72 18.51 -13.02
N ALA A 340 25.68 19.29 -13.31
CA ALA A 340 25.05 20.19 -12.32
C ALA A 340 23.82 19.62 -11.60
N GLY A 341 23.12 18.63 -12.16
CA GLY A 341 21.98 17.95 -11.48
C GLY A 341 20.73 18.80 -11.24
N ASP A 342 20.71 20.07 -11.68
CA ASP A 342 19.57 20.98 -11.51
C ASP A 342 18.67 20.94 -12.74
N THR A 343 17.59 20.15 -12.69
CA THR A 343 16.48 20.24 -13.66
C THR A 343 15.37 21.15 -13.12
N PRO A 344 14.77 22.04 -13.93
CA PRO A 344 13.61 22.84 -13.55
C PRO A 344 12.32 22.00 -13.43
N LEU A 345 12.25 21.16 -12.40
CA LEU A 345 10.99 20.72 -11.80
C LEU A 345 11.03 20.88 -10.27
N ASP A 346 11.57 21.99 -9.78
CA ASP A 346 11.23 22.51 -8.44
C ASP A 346 9.81 23.12 -8.43
N VAL A 347 8.84 22.42 -9.00
CA VAL A 347 7.44 22.83 -9.02
C VAL A 347 6.82 22.43 -7.68
N PRO A 348 6.26 23.39 -6.90
CA PRO A 348 5.64 23.08 -5.62
C PRO A 348 4.57 22.00 -5.77
N VAL A 349 4.58 21.05 -4.83
CA VAL A 349 3.55 20.03 -4.62
C VAL A 349 2.16 20.67 -4.70
N GLY A 350 1.44 20.48 -5.80
CA GLY A 350 0.10 21.06 -6.00
C GLY A 350 -0.27 21.44 -7.43
N VAL A 351 0.70 21.46 -8.36
CA VAL A 351 0.49 21.83 -9.76
C VAL A 351 0.10 20.65 -10.66
N TYR A 352 0.52 19.43 -10.31
CA TYR A 352 0.13 18.24 -11.04
C TYR A 352 -1.36 17.96 -10.81
N GLY A 353 -2.13 17.83 -11.87
CA GLY A 353 -3.50 17.33 -11.80
C GLY A 353 -3.46 15.88 -11.31
N TYR A 354 -3.51 15.66 -9.99
CA TYR A 354 -3.35 14.32 -9.41
C TYR A 354 -4.43 13.38 -9.93
N LYS A 355 -4.08 12.53 -10.91
CA LYS A 355 -4.91 11.37 -11.27
C LYS A 355 -4.93 10.44 -10.06
N ALA A 356 -6.13 10.14 -9.56
CA ALA A 356 -6.33 9.23 -8.44
C ALA A 356 -5.58 7.90 -8.71
N PRO A 357 -4.78 7.39 -7.76
CA PRO A 357 -4.04 6.15 -7.98
C PRO A 357 -5.02 5.01 -8.25
N THR A 358 -4.69 4.15 -9.20
CA THR A 358 -5.57 3.09 -9.65
C THR A 358 -5.36 1.81 -8.83
N VAL A 359 -6.42 1.03 -8.67
CA VAL A 359 -6.35 -0.27 -7.98
C VAL A 359 -7.12 -1.34 -8.73
N LEU A 360 -6.49 -2.51 -8.84
CA LEU A 360 -7.09 -3.76 -9.27
C LEU A 360 -7.24 -4.65 -8.05
N GLU A 361 -8.45 -5.14 -7.82
CA GLU A 361 -8.76 -6.05 -6.72
C GLU A 361 -9.17 -7.41 -7.28
N ILE A 362 -8.44 -8.47 -6.92
CA ILE A 362 -8.73 -9.86 -7.28
C ILE A 362 -9.32 -10.59 -6.08
N CYS A 363 -10.27 -11.50 -6.30
CA CYS A 363 -11.03 -12.12 -5.20
C CYS A 363 -11.61 -11.05 -4.26
N ALA A 364 -12.31 -10.08 -4.86
CA ALA A 364 -12.81 -8.88 -4.19
C ALA A 364 -13.85 -9.15 -3.09
N GLY A 365 -14.47 -10.34 -3.11
CA GLY A 365 -15.55 -10.70 -2.22
C GLY A 365 -16.68 -9.67 -2.28
N ALA A 366 -17.27 -9.36 -1.12
CA ALA A 366 -18.37 -8.41 -1.02
C ALA A 366 -17.94 -6.91 -1.01
N GLY A 367 -16.65 -6.61 -1.21
CA GLY A 367 -16.15 -5.23 -1.36
C GLY A 367 -15.73 -4.52 -0.09
N GLY A 368 -15.44 -5.24 1.00
CA GLY A 368 -14.96 -4.61 2.24
C GLY A 368 -13.67 -3.81 2.04
N GLN A 369 -12.74 -4.33 1.24
CA GLN A 369 -11.52 -3.64 0.87
C GLN A 369 -11.77 -2.54 -0.16
N ALA A 370 -12.64 -2.82 -1.15
CA ALA A 370 -13.03 -1.84 -2.16
C ALA A 370 -13.53 -0.52 -1.58
N ILE A 371 -14.43 -0.56 -0.60
CA ILE A 371 -14.95 0.63 0.10
C ILE A 371 -13.81 1.41 0.78
N GLY A 372 -12.89 0.69 1.45
CA GLY A 372 -11.77 1.31 2.15
C GLY A 372 -10.81 2.03 1.21
N LEU A 373 -10.50 1.41 0.07
CA LEU A 373 -9.62 1.96 -0.96
C LEU A 373 -10.24 3.15 -1.68
N GLU A 374 -11.53 3.08 -2.01
CA GLU A 374 -12.25 4.23 -2.57
C GLU A 374 -12.27 5.40 -1.58
N ALA A 375 -12.56 5.14 -0.29
CA ALA A 375 -12.52 6.16 0.76
C ALA A 375 -11.12 6.77 0.98
N ALA A 376 -10.08 6.02 0.62
CA ALA A 376 -8.69 6.46 0.61
C ALA A 376 -8.32 7.28 -0.65
N GLY A 377 -9.20 7.34 -1.66
CA GLY A 377 -8.97 8.08 -2.90
C GLY A 377 -8.37 7.25 -4.04
N PHE A 378 -8.36 5.92 -3.93
CA PHE A 378 -8.03 5.06 -5.08
C PHE A 378 -9.22 4.95 -6.02
N LYS A 379 -8.92 4.81 -7.32
CA LYS A 379 -9.90 4.51 -8.35
C LYS A 379 -9.82 3.02 -8.72
N HIS A 380 -10.91 2.30 -8.53
CA HIS A 380 -11.02 0.90 -8.96
C HIS A 380 -11.02 0.82 -10.49
N VAL A 381 -10.06 0.09 -11.05
CA VAL A 381 -10.00 -0.23 -12.49
C VAL A 381 -10.51 -1.64 -12.80
N GLY A 382 -10.55 -2.52 -11.80
CA GLY A 382 -11.19 -3.83 -11.90
C GLY A 382 -11.42 -4.43 -10.51
N LEU A 383 -12.57 -5.07 -10.32
CA LEU A 383 -12.90 -5.90 -9.15
C LEU A 383 -13.29 -7.29 -9.66
N VAL A 384 -12.36 -8.23 -9.61
CA VAL A 384 -12.55 -9.61 -10.11
C VAL A 384 -13.09 -10.48 -8.99
N GLU A 385 -14.26 -11.08 -9.20
CA GLU A 385 -14.90 -11.98 -8.24
C GLU A 385 -15.64 -13.12 -8.95
N ILE A 386 -15.47 -14.35 -8.46
CA ILE A 386 -16.08 -15.54 -9.05
C ILE A 386 -17.47 -15.81 -8.46
N ASP A 387 -17.69 -15.44 -7.19
CA ASP A 387 -18.96 -15.65 -6.50
C ASP A 387 -20.02 -14.63 -6.95
N LYS A 388 -21.16 -15.14 -7.41
CA LYS A 388 -22.22 -14.33 -8.02
C LYS A 388 -22.90 -13.41 -7.00
N ASP A 389 -23.07 -13.86 -5.76
CA ASP A 389 -23.73 -13.09 -4.71
C ASP A 389 -22.82 -11.96 -4.21
N ALA A 390 -21.52 -12.24 -4.10
CA ALA A 390 -20.49 -11.26 -3.82
C ALA A 390 -20.38 -10.22 -4.95
N ALA A 391 -20.33 -10.65 -6.21
CA ALA A 391 -20.31 -9.75 -7.36
C ALA A 391 -21.58 -8.87 -7.45
N ALA A 392 -22.76 -9.44 -7.15
CA ALA A 392 -24.00 -8.66 -7.05
C ALA A 392 -23.92 -7.61 -5.92
N THR A 393 -23.32 -7.95 -4.78
CA THR A 393 -23.08 -7.03 -3.67
C THR A 393 -22.15 -5.89 -4.06
N LEU A 394 -21.06 -6.17 -4.79
CA LEU A 394 -20.16 -5.15 -5.34
C LEU A 394 -20.91 -4.17 -6.25
N ARG A 395 -21.70 -4.67 -7.21
CA ARG A 395 -22.48 -3.83 -8.14
C ARG A 395 -23.54 -3.00 -7.42
N HIS A 396 -24.13 -3.54 -6.35
CA HIS A 396 -25.11 -2.85 -5.54
C HIS A 396 -24.48 -1.66 -4.79
N ASN A 397 -23.34 -1.89 -4.13
CA ASN A 397 -22.68 -0.89 -3.28
C ASN A 397 -21.89 0.15 -4.09
N GLY A 398 -21.25 -0.26 -5.19
CA GLY A 398 -20.43 0.59 -6.04
C GLY A 398 -20.96 0.62 -7.47
N LYS A 399 -21.96 1.48 -7.74
CA LYS A 399 -22.58 1.57 -9.08
C LYS A 399 -21.60 1.92 -10.22
N HIS A 400 -20.48 2.54 -9.88
CA HIS A 400 -19.44 2.95 -10.84
C HIS A 400 -18.25 1.98 -10.87
N TRP A 401 -18.26 0.93 -10.03
CA TRP A 401 -17.16 -0.02 -9.95
C TRP A 401 -17.16 -0.97 -11.16
N PRO A 402 -16.00 -1.17 -11.81
CA PRO A 402 -15.85 -2.14 -12.89
C PRO A 402 -15.75 -3.56 -12.31
N VAL A 403 -16.91 -4.19 -12.06
CA VAL A 403 -17.00 -5.56 -11.53
C VAL A 403 -16.88 -6.58 -12.66
N ILE A 404 -15.89 -7.47 -12.55
CA ILE A 404 -15.63 -8.58 -13.47
C ILE A 404 -16.04 -9.87 -12.75
N GLU A 405 -17.23 -10.36 -13.07
CA GLU A 405 -17.74 -11.62 -12.52
C GLU A 405 -17.21 -12.80 -13.34
N ALA A 406 -16.03 -13.31 -12.95
CA ALA A 406 -15.37 -14.39 -13.65
C ALA A 406 -14.41 -15.15 -12.72
N ASP A 407 -14.02 -16.36 -13.13
CA ASP A 407 -12.86 -17.02 -12.53
C ASP A 407 -11.60 -16.22 -12.88
N LEU A 408 -10.79 -15.89 -11.87
CA LEU A 408 -9.55 -15.13 -12.07
C LEU A 408 -8.63 -15.76 -13.13
N ARG A 409 -8.65 -17.09 -13.26
CA ARG A 409 -7.83 -17.84 -14.23
C ARG A 409 -8.23 -17.58 -15.69
N ASP A 410 -9.44 -17.10 -15.90
CA ASP A 410 -10.01 -16.81 -17.22
C ASP A 410 -9.95 -15.30 -17.56
N VAL A 411 -9.43 -14.48 -16.65
CA VAL A 411 -9.28 -13.03 -16.86
C VAL A 411 -7.88 -12.72 -17.36
N ASP A 412 -7.79 -12.09 -18.53
CA ASP A 412 -6.54 -11.54 -19.04
C ASP A 412 -6.14 -10.31 -18.21
N LEU A 413 -5.20 -10.47 -17.29
CA LEU A 413 -4.75 -9.37 -16.43
C LEU A 413 -3.82 -8.38 -17.14
N SER A 414 -3.32 -8.68 -18.35
CA SER A 414 -2.43 -7.77 -19.10
C SER A 414 -3.11 -6.44 -19.45
N GLN A 415 -4.44 -6.45 -19.57
CA GLN A 415 -5.22 -5.23 -19.79
C GLN A 415 -5.14 -4.21 -18.63
N PHE A 416 -4.61 -4.59 -17.47
CA PHE A 416 -4.43 -3.74 -16.30
C PHE A 416 -2.97 -3.34 -16.05
N GLU A 417 -2.09 -3.50 -17.04
CA GLU A 417 -0.71 -3.06 -16.98
C GLU A 417 -0.61 -1.57 -16.55
N GLY A 418 0.30 -1.27 -15.62
CA GLY A 418 0.48 0.09 -15.07
C GLY A 418 -0.46 0.48 -13.92
N VAL A 419 -1.22 -0.46 -13.34
CA VAL A 419 -2.03 -0.22 -12.13
C VAL A 419 -1.15 0.12 -10.92
N ASP A 420 -1.59 1.08 -10.08
CA ASP A 420 -0.79 1.56 -8.94
C ASP A 420 -0.79 0.62 -7.73
N LEU A 421 -1.83 -0.19 -7.61
CA LEU A 421 -2.02 -1.16 -6.54
C LEU A 421 -2.73 -2.41 -7.06
N LEU A 422 -2.16 -3.58 -6.76
CA LEU A 422 -2.86 -4.86 -6.87
C LEU A 422 -3.19 -5.33 -5.45
N THR A 423 -4.42 -5.77 -5.23
CA THR A 423 -4.84 -6.34 -3.95
C THR A 423 -5.75 -7.54 -4.13
N GLY A 424 -5.89 -8.37 -3.10
CA GLY A 424 -6.89 -9.43 -3.10
C GLY A 424 -6.95 -10.28 -1.84
N GLY A 425 -8.16 -10.73 -1.51
CA GLY A 425 -8.44 -11.63 -0.38
C GLY A 425 -8.42 -13.09 -0.80
N VAL A 426 -7.27 -13.61 -1.27
CA VAL A 426 -7.21 -14.99 -1.80
C VAL A 426 -7.65 -16.02 -0.75
N PRO A 427 -8.46 -17.03 -1.15
CA PRO A 427 -9.05 -17.97 -0.20
C PRO A 427 -8.00 -18.79 0.54
N CYS A 428 -8.13 -18.88 1.86
CA CYS A 428 -7.21 -19.61 2.76
C CYS A 428 -7.41 -21.15 2.73
N GLN A 429 -8.07 -21.70 1.71
CA GLN A 429 -8.25 -23.15 1.61
C GLN A 429 -6.90 -23.80 1.28
N LEU A 430 -6.33 -24.50 2.26
CA LEU A 430 -5.19 -25.40 2.11
C LEU A 430 -5.50 -26.45 1.05
N SER A 431 -5.11 -26.19 -0.19
CA SER A 431 -4.88 -27.24 -1.17
C SER A 431 -3.45 -27.12 -1.68
N HIS A 432 -2.76 -28.26 -1.62
CA HIS A 432 -1.38 -28.46 -1.97
C HIS A 432 -1.15 -28.09 -3.46
N ARG A 433 -0.73 -26.86 -3.76
CA ARG A 433 -0.10 -26.43 -5.03
C ARG A 433 0.27 -24.94 -4.92
N ARG A 434 1.39 -24.64 -4.25
CA ARG A 434 1.87 -23.27 -3.98
C ARG A 434 2.63 -22.60 -5.14
N ALA A 435 2.87 -23.28 -6.26
CA ALA A 435 3.75 -22.74 -7.31
C ALA A 435 3.03 -21.84 -8.34
N SER A 436 1.89 -22.25 -8.90
CA SER A 436 1.42 -21.67 -10.17
C SER A 436 0.79 -20.28 -10.09
N VAL A 437 0.10 -19.93 -8.99
CA VAL A 437 -0.62 -18.64 -8.89
C VAL A 437 0.33 -17.49 -8.53
N ARG A 438 1.31 -17.74 -7.67
CA ARG A 438 2.34 -16.75 -7.29
C ARG A 438 3.23 -16.39 -8.48
N GLU A 439 3.55 -17.37 -9.32
CA GLU A 439 4.37 -17.20 -10.51
C GLU A 439 3.64 -16.40 -11.61
N GLN A 440 2.34 -16.65 -11.81
CA GLN A 440 1.50 -15.85 -12.71
C GLN A 440 1.35 -14.39 -12.24
N LEU A 441 1.16 -14.17 -10.93
CA LEU A 441 1.04 -12.81 -10.35
C LEU A 441 2.36 -12.02 -10.42
N THR A 442 3.50 -12.69 -10.23
CA THR A 442 4.82 -12.05 -10.29
C THR A 442 5.17 -11.67 -11.73
N ASN A 443 4.84 -12.51 -12.71
CA ASN A 443 5.09 -12.23 -14.13
C ASN A 443 4.21 -11.09 -14.69
N ALA A 444 2.99 -10.91 -14.17
CA ALA A 444 2.13 -9.80 -14.56
C ALA A 444 2.59 -8.44 -14.01
N ILE A 445 3.29 -8.41 -12.87
CA ILE A 445 3.77 -7.17 -12.23
C ILE A 445 5.20 -6.81 -12.67
N CYS A 446 6.03 -7.81 -12.99
CA CYS A 446 7.45 -7.61 -13.27
C CYS A 446 7.85 -7.70 -14.76
N SER A 447 6.90 -7.89 -15.68
CA SER A 447 7.26 -7.88 -17.10
C SER A 447 7.49 -6.45 -17.60
N ARG A 448 8.78 -6.16 -17.86
CA ARG A 448 9.39 -4.99 -18.52
C ARG A 448 9.76 -3.82 -17.61
N ARG A 449 10.89 -3.95 -16.92
CA ARG A 449 11.93 -2.90 -17.03
C ARG A 449 12.81 -3.27 -18.23
N PRO A 450 13.03 -2.38 -19.23
CA PRO A 450 14.18 -2.51 -20.10
C PRO A 450 15.49 -2.40 -19.31
#